data_AF-A0A319AY77-F1
#
_entry.id   AF-A0A319AY77-F1
#
_cell.length_a   1.000
_cell.length_b   1.000
_cell.length_c   1.000
_cell.angle_alpha   90.00
_cell.angle_beta   90.00
_cell.angle_gamma   90.00
#
_symmetry.space_group_name_H-M   'P 1'
#
loop_
_entity.id
_entity.type
_entity.pdbx_description
1 polymer ?
#
loop_
_entity_poly.entity_id
_entity_poly.type
_entity_poly.pdbx_seq_one_letter_code
_entity_poly.pdbx_strand_id
1 'polypeptide(L)' 'VNYLYITSDKQYLAAAGYNNIKLYNIKFINSNPVMIFDGYINNITSVVFQYKEK' A
#
# COMPACT_ATOMS: atom_id res chain seq x y z
N VAL A 1 -2.38 -5.80 10.21
CA VAL A 1 -2.68 -4.78 9.18
C VAL A 1 -3.41 -3.67 9.91
N ASN A 2 -2.89 -2.45 9.84
CA ASN A 2 -3.36 -1.31 10.61
C ASN A 2 -4.17 -0.34 9.75
N TYR A 3 -3.83 -0.24 8.46
CA TYR A 3 -4.49 0.65 7.51
C TYR A 3 -4.50 0.04 6.11
N LEU A 4 -5.61 0.20 5.38
CA LEU A 4 -5.78 -0.24 4.01
C LEU A 4 -6.23 0.93 3.15
N TYR A 5 -5.61 1.12 1.98
CA TYR A 5 -5.95 2.18 1.04
C TYR A 5 -5.91 1.69 -0.40
N ILE A 6 -6.99 1.92 -1.14
CA ILE A 6 -7.08 1.59 -2.58
C ILE A 6 -6.80 2.85 -3.39
N THR A 7 -5.93 2.76 -4.40
CA THR A 7 -5.64 3.89 -5.29
C THR A 7 -6.90 4.35 -6.03
N SER A 8 -7.00 5.65 -6.34
CA SER A 8 -8.19 6.21 -7.00
C SER A 8 -8.50 5.59 -8.36
N ASP A 9 -7.47 5.11 -9.07
CA ASP A 9 -7.57 4.38 -10.34
C ASP A 9 -7.89 2.88 -10.19
N LYS A 10 -8.03 2.40 -8.94
CA LYS A 10 -8.35 1.01 -8.56
C LYS A 10 -7.36 -0.02 -9.11
N GLN A 11 -6.10 0.36 -9.26
CA GLN A 11 -5.05 -0.54 -9.72
C GLN A 11 -4.34 -1.23 -8.56
N TYR A 12 -4.20 -0.52 -7.43
CA TYR A 12 -3.39 -0.98 -6.31
C TYR A 12 -4.09 -0.84 -4.95
N LEU A 13 -3.69 -1.71 -4.04
CA LEU A 13 -4.03 -1.68 -2.61
C LEU A 13 -2.74 -1.55 -1.80
N ALA A 14 -2.63 -0.50 -1.00
CA ALA A 14 -1.61 -0.42 0.05
C ALA A 14 -2.15 -1.03 1.34
N ALA A 15 -1.38 -1.96 1.92
CA ALA A 15 -1.63 -2.53 3.23
C ALA A 15 -0.50 -2.13 4.18
N ALA A 16 -0.81 -1.25 5.14
CA ALA A 16 0.11 -0.82 6.17
C ALA A 16 0.05 -1.76 7.38
N GLY A 17 1.21 -2.13 7.92
CA GLY A 17 1.33 -2.99 9.10
C GLY A 17 2.18 -2.35 10.19
N TYR A 18 2.94 -3.19 10.89
CA TYR A 18 3.84 -2.74 11.95
C TYR A 18 4.99 -1.91 11.36
N ASN A 19 5.88 -2.50 10.57
CA ASN A 19 7.09 -1.85 10.10
C ASN A 19 7.21 -1.79 8.57
N ASN A 20 6.14 -2.13 7.87
CA ASN A 20 6.14 -2.16 6.41
C ASN A 20 4.77 -1.80 5.83
N ILE A 21 4.82 -1.31 4.59
CA ILE A 21 3.66 -1.14 3.72
C ILE A 21 3.86 -2.06 2.52
N LYS A 22 2.87 -2.89 2.23
CA LYS A 22 2.88 -3.77 1.06
C LYS A 22 1.89 -3.24 0.03
N LEU A 23 2.34 -3.08 -1.21
CA LEU A 23 1.52 -2.65 -2.33
C LEU A 23 1.14 -3.88 -3.16
N TYR A 24 -0.15 -4.12 -3.34
CA TYR A 24 -0.68 -5.23 -4.13
C TYR A 24 -1.37 -4.70 -5.38
N ASN A 25 -1.21 -5.39 -6.50
CA ASN A 25 -2.07 -5.16 -7.66
C ASN A 25 -3.39 -5.87 -7.43
N ILE A 26 -4.51 -5.16 -7.56
CA ILE A 26 -5.85 -5.72 -7.28
C ILE A 26 -6.63 -6.13 -8.54
N LYS A 27 -6.09 -5.88 -9.74
CA LYS A 27 -6.69 -6.31 -11.00
C LYS A 27 -6.41 -7.77 -11.33
N PHE A 28 -5.31 -8.30 -10.82
CA PHE A 28 -4.93 -9.70 -11.00
C PHE A 28 -5.03 -10.44 -9.67
N ILE A 29 -5.43 -11.71 -9.73
CA ILE A 29 -5.43 -12.58 -8.56
C ILE A 29 -3.98 -13.01 -8.31
N ASN A 30 -3.21 -12.14 -7.66
CA ASN A 30 -1.83 -12.39 -7.25
C ASN A 30 -1.64 -11.92 -5.81
N SER A 31 -1.25 -12.85 -4.94
CA SER A 31 -1.03 -12.59 -3.51
C SER A 31 0.36 -12.01 -3.21
N ASN A 32 1.23 -11.87 -4.22
CA ASN A 32 2.56 -11.29 -4.04
C ASN A 32 2.50 -9.75 -4.07
N PRO A 33 3.20 -9.06 -3.15
CA PRO A 33 3.30 -7.62 -3.20
C PRO A 33 4.14 -7.18 -4.41
N VAL A 34 3.67 -6.18 -5.13
CA VAL A 34 4.38 -5.51 -6.23
C VAL A 34 5.54 -4.69 -5.70
N MET A 35 5.36 -4.09 -4.52
CA MET A 35 6.36 -3.28 -3.85
C MET A 35 6.21 -3.43 -2.34
N ILE A 36 7.34 -3.35 -1.65
CA ILE A 36 7.40 -3.32 -0.19
C ILE A 36 8.14 -2.04 0.18
N PHE A 37 7.51 -1.22 1.01
CA PHE A 37 8.14 -0.08 1.67
C PHE A 37 8.46 -0.51 3.10
N ASP A 38 9.73 -0.60 3.43
CA ASP A 38 10.26 -0.99 4.73
C ASP A 38 11.13 0.13 5.33
N GLY A 39 11.81 -0.15 6.45
CA GLY A 39 12.64 0.83 7.16
C GLY A 39 11.92 1.65 8.23
N TYR A 40 10.63 1.38 8.46
CA TYR A 40 9.88 2.00 9.56
C TYR A 40 10.19 1.30 10.88
N ILE A 41 10.35 2.08 11.96
CA ILE A 41 10.67 1.55 13.29
C ILE A 41 9.42 1.18 14.10
N ASN A 42 8.24 1.68 13.72
CA ASN A 42 7.01 1.61 14.51
C ASN A 42 5.78 1.45 13.62
N ASN A 43 4.66 1.09 14.26
CA ASN A 43 3.33 0.96 13.66
C ASN A 43 3.00 2.12 12.72
N ILE A 44 2.63 1.75 11.50
CA ILE A 44 2.14 2.70 10.49
C ILE A 44 0.66 2.91 10.73
N THR A 45 0.26 4.17 10.90
CA THR A 45 -1.11 4.56 11.27
C THR A 45 -1.95 5.04 10.08
N SER A 46 -1.31 5.56 9.03
CA SER A 46 -2.00 6.06 7.84
C SER A 46 -1.10 6.00 6.60
N VAL A 47 -1.71 5.83 5.43
CA VAL A 47 -1.04 5.88 4.12
C VAL A 47 -1.92 6.69 3.17
N VAL A 48 -1.30 7.56 2.37
CA VAL A 48 -1.99 8.40 1.38
C VAL A 48 -1.28 8.29 0.05
N PHE A 49 -2.04 8.20 -1.03
CA PHE A 49 -1.52 8.35 -2.39
C PHE A 49 -1.69 9.79 -2.84
N GLN A 50 -0.59 10.42 -3.22
CA GLN A 50 -0.65 11.73 -3.86
C GLN A 50 -0.96 11.54 -5.35
N TYR A 51 -2.06 12.14 -5.80
CA TYR A 51 -2.30 12.29 -7.24
C TYR A 51 -1.33 13.33 -7.79
N LYS A 52 -0.63 12.98 -8.87
CA LYS A 52 0.20 13.92 -9.60
C LYS A 52 -0.48 14.21 -10.94
N GLU A 53 -1.02 15.42 -11.08
CA GLU A 53 -1.46 15.92 -12.39
C GLU A 53 -0.26 15.98 -13.33
N LYS A 54 -0.49 15.62 -14.59
CA LYS A 54 0.51 15.71 -15.67
C LYS A 54 0.66 17.14 -16.14
#